data_AF-A0A3D5WNY9-F1
#
_entry.id   AF-A0A3D5WNY9-F1
#
_cell.length_a   1.000
_cell.length_b   1.000
_cell.length_c   1.000
_cell.angle_alpha   90.00
_cell.angle_beta   90.00
_cell.angle_gamma   90.00
#
_symmetry.space_group_name_H-M   'P 1'
#
loop_
_entity.id
_entity.type
_entity.pdbx_description
1 polymer ?
#
loop_
_entity_poly.entity_id
_entity_poly.type
_entity_poly.pdbx_seq_one_letter_code
_entity_poly.pdbx_strand_id
1 'polypeptide(L)'
;NNYVFSTGYAHMRPKIDAEFLMCFLQTDSFVKVVLDSCTGTSYPAINSNDLSNLEIDLPTSEDEQRRIGCFITNLDHLITL
;
A
#
# COMPACT_ATOMS: atom_id res chain seq x y z
N ASN A 1 5.47 21.76 9.98
CA ASN A 1 4.19 21.05 9.73
C ASN A 1 3.44 21.46 8.46
N ASN A 2 4.02 22.24 7.53
CA ASN A 2 3.39 22.51 6.25
C ASN A 2 4.14 21.78 5.14
N TYR A 3 3.75 20.53 4.89
CA TYR A 3 4.19 19.77 3.73
C TYR A 3 3.13 19.88 2.64
N VAL A 4 3.56 20.16 1.41
CA VAL A 4 2.71 20.16 0.21
C VAL A 4 3.17 19.03 -0.68
N PHE A 5 2.24 18.18 -1.08
CA PHE A 5 2.50 17.06 -1.97
C PHE A 5 1.58 17.16 -3.19
N SER A 6 1.94 16.49 -4.28
CA SER A 6 1.10 16.43 -5.48
C SER A 6 -0.21 15.70 -5.19
N THR A 7 -1.31 16.19 -5.77
CA THR A 7 -2.65 15.59 -5.67
C THR A 7 -2.75 14.25 -6.39
N GLY A 8 -1.74 13.88 -7.18
CA GLY A 8 -1.65 12.57 -7.84
C GLY A 8 -1.25 11.42 -6.90
N TYR A 9 -0.88 11.70 -5.65
CA TYR A 9 -0.54 10.68 -4.66
C TYR A 9 -1.62 10.55 -3.59
N ALA A 10 -1.89 9.31 -3.21
CA ALA A 10 -2.68 9.02 -2.03
C ALA A 10 -1.80 9.15 -0.78
N HIS A 11 -2.24 9.94 0.20
CA HIS A 11 -1.60 9.98 1.52
C HIS A 11 -2.32 9.05 2.47
N MET A 12 -1.65 8.00 2.89
CA MET A 12 -2.17 7.05 3.86
C MET A 12 -1.53 7.29 5.23
N ARG A 13 -2.34 7.29 6.27
CA ARG A 13 -1.88 7.31 7.67
C ARG A 13 -2.19 5.95 8.27
N PRO A 14 -1.20 5.03 8.32
CA PRO A 14 -1.46 3.67 8.77
C PRO A 14 -1.86 3.66 10.24
N LYS A 15 -2.82 2.79 10.58
CA LYS A 15 -3.14 2.37 11.95
C LYS A 15 -2.59 0.97 12.27
N ILE A 16 -1.87 0.40 11.32
CA ILE A 16 -1.23 -0.92 11.36
C ILE A 16 0.29 -0.71 11.18
N ASP A 17 1.07 -1.79 11.21
CA ASP A 17 2.50 -1.68 10.94
C ASP A 17 2.76 -1.09 9.54
N ALA A 18 3.57 -0.03 9.49
CA ALA A 18 3.75 0.77 8.27
C ALA A 18 4.63 0.06 7.23
N GLU A 19 5.61 -0.71 7.67
CA GLU A 19 6.49 -1.50 6.80
C GLU A 19 5.67 -2.62 6.16
N PHE A 20 4.87 -3.32 6.96
CA PHE A 20 3.93 -4.31 6.47
C PHE A 20 2.94 -3.74 5.45
N LEU A 21 2.30 -2.60 5.75
CA LEU A 21 1.39 -1.95 4.80
C LEU A 21 2.11 -1.63 3.49
N MET A 22 3.32 -1.08 3.55
CA MET A 22 4.10 -0.76 2.36
C MET A 22 4.40 -2.00 1.51
N CYS A 23 4.76 -3.12 2.14
CA CYS A 23 4.94 -4.40 1.44
C CYS A 23 3.63 -4.91 0.83
N PHE A 24 2.52 -4.86 1.57
CA PHE A 24 1.20 -5.30 1.13
C PHE A 24 0.70 -4.52 -0.10
N LEU A 25 0.84 -3.19 -0.09
CA LEU A 25 0.42 -2.31 -1.19
C LEU A 25 1.19 -2.58 -2.50
N GLN A 26 2.35 -3.24 -2.42
CA GLN A 26 3.16 -3.61 -3.58
C GLN A 26 2.87 -5.02 -4.09
N THR A 27 1.99 -5.78 -3.43
CA THR A 27 1.63 -7.12 -3.90
C THR A 27 0.82 -7.07 -5.20
N ASP A 28 1.09 -8.01 -6.10
CA ASP A 28 0.35 -8.13 -7.37
C ASP A 28 -1.16 -8.27 -7.15
N SER A 29 -1.56 -8.95 -6.06
CA SER A 29 -2.97 -9.10 -5.69
C SER A 29 -3.62 -7.76 -5.37
N PHE A 30 -2.97 -6.91 -4.57
CA PHE A 30 -3.50 -5.59 -4.24
C PHE A 30 -3.49 -4.67 -5.46
N VAL A 31 -2.38 -4.64 -6.21
CA VAL A 31 -2.27 -3.85 -7.44
C VAL A 31 -3.36 -4.24 -8.43
N LYS A 32 -3.66 -5.54 -8.58
CA LYS A 32 -4.75 -6.01 -9.43
C LYS A 32 -6.11 -5.50 -8.95
N VAL A 33 -6.40 -5.56 -7.64
CA VAL A 33 -7.66 -5.02 -7.09
C VAL A 33 -7.80 -3.52 -7.37
N VAL A 34 -6.72 -2.76 -7.24
CA VAL A 34 -6.71 -1.33 -7.58
C VAL A 34 -6.97 -1.11 -9.07
N LEU A 35 -6.28 -1.85 -9.94
CA LEU A 35 -6.45 -1.75 -11.40
C LEU A 35 -7.86 -2.13 -11.86
N ASP A 36 -8.45 -3.16 -11.27
CA ASP A 36 -9.83 -3.59 -11.55
C ASP A 36 -10.86 -2.54 -11.09
N SER A 37 -10.48 -1.67 -10.14
CA SER A 37 -11.32 -0.59 -9.61
C SER A 37 -11.04 0.78 -10.25
N CYS A 38 -10.08 0.85 -11.17
CA CYS A 38 -9.77 2.08 -11.89
C CYS A 38 -10.86 2.42 -12.93
N THR A 39 -10.97 3.70 -13.23
CA THR A 39 -11.80 4.24 -14.31
C THR A 39 -10.92 4.82 -15.43
N GLY A 40 -11.46 4.86 -16.66
CA GLY A 40 -10.74 5.33 -17.83
C GLY A 40 -10.04 4.21 -18.61
N THR A 41 -10.07 4.27 -19.94
CA THR A 41 -9.55 3.22 -20.82
C THR A 41 -8.10 3.42 -21.21
N SER A 42 -7.72 4.63 -21.59
CA SER A 42 -6.35 4.97 -22.04
C SER A 42 -5.42 5.40 -20.90
N TYR A 43 -5.97 5.81 -19.77
CA TYR A 43 -5.22 6.22 -18.58
C TYR A 43 -6.02 5.83 -17.33
N PRO A 44 -5.89 4.57 -16.86
CA PRO A 44 -6.63 4.10 -15.69
C PRO A 44 -6.26 4.92 -14.45
N ALA A 45 -7.26 5.43 -13.76
CA ALA A 45 -7.07 6.17 -12.52
C ALA A 45 -8.13 5.77 -11.49
N ILE A 46 -7.72 5.71 -10.22
CA ILE A 46 -8.60 5.49 -9.07
C ILE A 46 -8.70 6.80 -8.27
N ASN A 47 -9.90 7.17 -7.84
CA ASN A 47 -10.09 8.32 -6.96
C ASN A 47 -9.93 7.91 -5.48
N SER A 48 -9.80 8.89 -4.59
CA SER A 48 -9.54 8.63 -3.17
C SER A 48 -10.68 7.89 -2.47
N ASN A 49 -11.93 8.12 -2.86
CA ASN A 49 -13.08 7.45 -2.25
C ASN A 49 -13.10 5.97 -2.62
N ASP A 50 -12.93 5.67 -3.90
CA ASP A 50 -12.91 4.28 -4.38
C ASP A 50 -11.73 3.52 -3.78
N LEU A 51 -10.53 4.12 -3.75
CA LEU A 51 -9.35 3.53 -3.11
C LEU A 51 -9.58 3.27 -1.61
N SER A 52 -10.26 4.17 -0.91
CA SER A 52 -10.53 4.02 0.53
C SER A 52 -11.60 2.99 0.88
N ASN A 53 -12.43 2.61 -0.09
CA ASN A 53 -13.49 1.63 0.07
C ASN A 53 -13.07 0.22 -0.36
N LEU A 54 -11.84 0.04 -0.85
CA LEU A 54 -11.31 -1.28 -1.17
C LEU A 54 -11.24 -2.13 0.10
N GLU A 55 -11.91 -3.27 0.08
CA GLU A 55 -11.79 -4.27 1.14
C GLU A 55 -10.51 -5.06 0.94
N ILE A 56 -9.73 -5.20 2.01
CA ILE A 56 -8.47 -5.94 2.03
C ILE A 56 -8.42 -6.86 3.24
N ASP A 57 -7.89 -8.05 3.03
CA ASP A 57 -7.68 -9.03 4.09
C ASP A 57 -6.26 -8.90 4.63
N LEU A 58 -6.14 -8.66 5.93
CA LEU A 58 -4.86 -8.49 6.61
C LEU A 58 -4.81 -9.35 7.90
N PRO A 59 -3.62 -9.81 8.32
CA PRO A 59 -3.46 -10.45 9.62
C PRO A 59 -3.81 -9.45 10.73
N THR A 60 -4.57 -9.89 11.74
CA THR A 60 -4.99 -9.04 12.86
C THR A 60 -3.93 -8.90 13.96
N SER A 61 -2.91 -9.77 13.95
CA SER A 61 -1.81 -9.76 14.90
C SER A 61 -0.78 -8.70 14.54
N GLU A 62 -0.57 -7.72 15.43
CA GLU A 62 0.47 -6.70 15.24
C GLU A 62 1.89 -7.30 15.21
N ASP A 63 2.15 -8.36 16.01
CA ASP A 63 3.45 -9.05 15.99
C ASP A 63 3.71 -9.71 14.64
N GLU A 64 2.68 -10.33 14.05
CA GLU A 64 2.79 -10.95 12.73
C GLU A 64 3.08 -9.90 11.65
N GLN A 65 2.33 -8.80 11.63
CA GLN A 65 2.56 -7.70 10.70
C GLN A 65 3.99 -7.17 10.81
N ARG A 66 4.45 -6.86 12.03
CA ARG A 66 5.81 -6.36 12.27
C ARG A 66 6.88 -7.33 11.78
N ARG A 67 6.72 -8.62 12.04
CA ARG A 67 7.69 -9.64 11.60
C ARG A 67 7.75 -9.75 10.08
N ILE A 68 6.61 -9.69 9.40
CA ILE A 68 6.55 -9.70 7.93
C ILE A 68 7.19 -8.43 7.36
N GLY A 69 6.80 -7.26 7.86
CA GLY A 69 7.31 -5.95 7.42
C GLY A 69 8.84 -5.85 7.58
N CYS A 70 9.36 -6.18 8.76
CA CYS A 70 10.80 -6.19 9.01
C CYS A 70 11.53 -7.21 8.13
N PHE A 71 10.98 -8.40 7.92
CA PHE A 71 11.63 -9.43 7.11
C PHE A 71 11.80 -8.98 5.65
N ILE A 72 10.74 -8.47 5.03
CA ILE A 72 10.78 -8.02 3.63
C ILE A 72 11.67 -6.79 3.48
N THR A 73 11.54 -5.80 4.38
CA THR A 73 12.38 -4.59 4.37
C THR A 73 13.88 -4.92 4.49
N ASN A 74 14.22 -5.94 5.30
CA ASN A 74 15.61 -6.41 5.41
C ASN A 74 16.10 -7.06 4.11
N LEU A 75 15.25 -7.84 3.43
CA LEU A 75 15.60 -8.42 2.12
C LEU A 75 15.84 -7.33 1.08
N ASP A 76 14.96 -6.32 1.01
CA ASP A 76 15.12 -5.20 0.09
C ASP A 76 16.46 -4.48 0.32
N HIS A 77 16.81 -4.23 1.58
CA HIS A 77 18.10 -3.63 1.93
C HIS A 77 19.29 -4.52 1.50
N LEU A 78 19.23 -5.82 1.74
CA LEU A 78 20.31 -6.75 1.37
C LEU A 78 20.52 -6.86 -0.14
N ILE A 79 19.48 -6.73 -0.96
CA ILE A 79 19.58 -6.79 -2.43
C ILE A 79 20.21 -5.53 -3.01
N THR A 80 20.18 -4.41 -2.27
CA THR A 80 20.77 -3.13 -2.71
C THR A 80 22.27 -2.99 -2.41
N LEU A 81 22.88 -3.97 -1.73
CA LEU A 81 24.31 -4.01 -1.38
C LEU A 81 25.14 -4.78 -2.42
#